data_AF-A0A7K2KIH2-F1
#
_entry.id   AF-A0A7K2KIH2-F1
#
_cell.length_a   1.000
_cell.length_b   1.000
_cell.length_c   1.000
_cell.angle_alpha   90.00
_cell.angle_beta   90.00
_cell.angle_gamma   90.00
#
_symmetry.space_group_name_H-M   'P 1'
#
loop_
_entity.id
_entity.type
_entity.pdbx_description
1 polymer ?
#
loop_
_entity_poly.entity_id
_entity_poly.type
_entity_poly.pdbx_seq_one_letter_code
_entity_poly.pdbx_strand_id
1 'polypeptide(L)'
;ARAAFTAHTRGGWRAVGRDDAGALVPGAPADYAVWRTEELVVQAPDDRVARWSTDPRSGTPGLPDLSPGAELPVCLRTVVRGQTVFVRPNE
;
A
#
# COMPACT_ATOMS: atom_id res chain seq x y z
N ALA A 1 -9.78 1.16 -1.00
CA ALA A 1 -8.30 1.24 -0.86
C ALA A 1 -7.57 -0.11 -0.97
N ARG A 2 -7.92 -1.15 -0.20
CA ARG A 2 -7.09 -2.38 -0.07
C ARG A 2 -6.83 -3.15 -1.37
N ALA A 3 -7.86 -3.42 -2.17
CA ALA A 3 -7.68 -4.14 -3.43
C ALA A 3 -6.70 -3.41 -4.37
N ALA A 4 -6.81 -2.09 -4.45
CA ALA A 4 -5.87 -1.25 -5.20
C ALA A 4 -4.44 -1.35 -4.63
N PHE A 5 -4.27 -1.27 -3.30
CA PHE A 5 -2.96 -1.45 -2.67
C PHE A 5 -2.33 -2.81 -3.03
N THR A 6 -3.10 -3.90 -2.93
CA THR A 6 -2.62 -5.24 -3.31
C THR A 6 -2.27 -5.30 -4.79
N ALA A 7 -3.11 -4.74 -5.67
CA ALA A 7 -2.87 -4.71 -7.11
C ALA A 7 -1.60 -3.93 -7.48
N HIS A 8 -1.30 -2.84 -6.78
CA HIS A 8 -0.11 -2.02 -6.99
C HIS A 8 1.14 -2.48 -6.20
N THR A 9 1.07 -3.61 -5.49
CA THR A 9 2.22 -4.19 -4.76
C THR A 9 2.41 -5.66 -5.13
N ARG A 10 2.34 -6.58 -4.16
CA ARG A 10 2.57 -8.02 -4.38
C ARG A 10 1.62 -8.63 -5.41
N GLY A 11 0.36 -8.20 -5.44
CA GLY A 11 -0.65 -8.75 -6.35
C GLY A 11 -0.33 -8.49 -7.82
N GLY A 12 0.12 -7.28 -8.16
CA GLY A 12 0.50 -6.91 -9.53
C GLY A 12 1.72 -7.69 -10.03
N TRP A 13 2.74 -7.83 -9.19
CA TRP A 13 3.93 -8.63 -9.55
C TRP A 13 3.60 -10.10 -9.76
N ARG A 14 2.75 -10.68 -8.89
CA ARG A 14 2.27 -12.05 -9.05
C ARG A 14 1.48 -12.26 -10.34
N ALA A 15 0.66 -11.28 -10.73
CA ALA A 15 -0.13 -11.36 -11.96
C ALA A 15 0.75 -11.45 -13.22
N VAL A 16 1.99 -10.96 -13.18
CA VAL A 16 2.98 -11.07 -14.26
C VAL A 16 4.01 -12.19 -14.02
N GLY A 17 3.74 -13.12 -13.09
CA GLY A 17 4.59 -14.27 -12.82
C GLY A 17 5.86 -13.96 -12.01
N ARG A 18 5.90 -12.84 -11.29
CA ARG A 18 7.04 -12.44 -10.46
C ARG A 18 6.70 -12.47 -8.97
N ASP A 19 7.27 -13.42 -8.26
CA ASP A 19 6.94 -13.68 -6.84
C ASP A 19 7.89 -13.04 -5.82
N ASP A 20 9.03 -12.51 -6.26
CA ASP A 20 10.10 -11.95 -5.42
C ASP A 20 9.96 -10.43 -5.15
N ALA A 21 8.86 -9.80 -5.58
CA ALA A 21 8.66 -8.35 -5.55
C ALA A 21 7.34 -7.91 -4.87
N GLY A 22 7.25 -6.63 -4.54
CA GLY A 22 6.04 -6.02 -3.97
C GLY A 22 5.84 -6.29 -2.47
N ALA A 23 6.90 -6.66 -1.75
CA ALA A 23 6.88 -6.85 -0.30
C ALA A 23 8.15 -6.30 0.36
N LEU A 24 8.01 -5.75 1.56
CA LEU A 24 9.13 -5.25 2.37
C LEU A 24 9.59 -6.32 3.34
N VAL A 25 10.51 -7.15 2.87
CA VAL A 25 11.17 -8.20 3.65
C VAL A 25 12.66 -8.23 3.28
N PRO A 26 13.56 -8.69 4.17
CA PRO A 26 14.98 -8.84 3.82
C PRO A 26 15.17 -9.69 2.56
N GLY A 27 16.05 -9.24 1.66
CA GLY A 27 16.36 -9.92 0.39
C GLY A 27 15.46 -9.56 -0.79
N ALA A 28 14.30 -8.94 -0.57
CA ALA A 28 13.47 -8.42 -1.65
C ALA A 28 14.05 -7.12 -2.25
N PRO A 29 13.72 -6.76 -3.51
CA PRO A 29 14.05 -5.45 -4.05
C PRO A 29 13.55 -4.32 -3.14
N ALA A 30 14.40 -3.31 -2.93
CA ALA A 30 14.05 -2.11 -2.18
C ALA A 30 13.16 -1.17 -3.02
N ASP A 31 11.96 -1.66 -3.36
CA ASP A 31 10.90 -0.95 -4.06
C ASP A 31 9.82 -0.53 -3.04
N TYR A 32 9.74 0.76 -2.73
CA TYR A 32 8.76 1.27 -1.76
C TYR A 32 8.43 2.74 -1.97
N ALA A 33 7.32 3.17 -1.38
CA ALA A 33 6.96 4.58 -1.27
C ALA A 33 6.69 4.94 0.19
N VAL A 34 7.10 6.14 0.58
CA VAL A 34 6.83 6.73 1.90
C VAL A 34 5.69 7.72 1.74
N TRP A 35 4.64 7.56 2.54
CA TRP A 35 3.45 8.40 2.48
C TRP A 35 3.21 9.09 3.82
N ARG A 36 2.85 10.36 3.77
CA ARG A 36 2.19 11.06 4.88
C ARG A 36 0.69 10.84 4.76
N THR A 37 0.05 10.51 5.86
CA THR A 37 -1.39 10.29 5.98
C THR A 37 -1.82 10.79 7.35
N GLU A 38 -3.07 11.23 7.49
CA GLU A 38 -3.63 11.59 8.79
C GLU A 38 -3.94 10.33 9.58
N GLU A 39 -5.01 9.63 9.19
CA GLU A 39 -5.44 8.40 9.86
C GLU A 39 -5.19 7.16 9.00
N LEU A 40 -4.88 6.06 9.69
CA LEU A 40 -4.88 4.73 9.10
C LEU A 40 -6.14 4.01 9.54
N VAL A 41 -7.00 3.71 8.57
CA VAL A 41 -8.30 3.10 8.80
C VAL A 41 -8.30 1.66 8.31
N VAL A 42 -8.93 0.77 9.09
CA VAL A 42 -9.24 -0.59 8.60
C VAL A 42 -10.47 -0.46 7.71
N GLN A 43 -10.22 -0.29 6.42
CA GLN A 43 -11.28 -0.20 5.42
C GLN A 43 -12.00 -1.55 5.33
N ALA A 44 -13.18 -1.69 5.92
CA ALA A 44 -14.02 -2.88 5.71
C ALA A 44 -14.31 -3.04 4.20
N PRO A 45 -14.28 -4.26 3.65
CA PRO A 45 -14.60 -4.45 2.25
C PRO A 45 -16.05 -4.04 1.99
N ASP A 46 -16.29 -3.55 0.78
CA ASP A 46 -17.63 -3.48 0.19
C ASP A 46 -18.32 -4.85 0.38
N ASP A 47 -19.55 -4.85 0.89
CA ASP A 47 -20.33 -6.05 1.23
C ASP A 47 -20.47 -7.04 0.06
N ARG A 48 -20.23 -6.56 -1.17
CA ARG A 48 -20.25 -7.35 -2.41
C ARG A 48 -19.02 -8.24 -2.62
N VAL A 49 -17.89 -7.97 -1.94
CA VAL A 49 -16.63 -8.71 -2.09
C VAL A 49 -16.05 -9.05 -0.72
N ALA A 50 -16.76 -9.88 0.05
CA ALA A 50 -16.27 -10.40 1.33
C ALA A 50 -15.29 -11.56 1.10
N ARG A 51 -13.98 -11.26 0.94
CA ARG A 51 -12.93 -12.30 0.81
C ARG A 51 -11.82 -12.23 1.85
N TRP A 52 -11.90 -11.33 2.83
CA TRP A 52 -10.88 -11.18 3.87
C TRP A 52 -11.50 -10.74 5.20
N SER A 53 -10.89 -11.17 6.30
CA SER A 53 -11.37 -10.88 7.66
C SER A 53 -11.06 -9.44 8.06
N THR A 54 -12.07 -8.71 8.53
CA THR A 54 -11.94 -7.39 9.16
C THR A 54 -11.66 -7.47 10.66
N ASP A 55 -11.55 -8.68 11.23
CA ASP A 55 -11.25 -8.86 12.66
C ASP A 55 -9.92 -8.16 13.00
N PRO A 56 -9.87 -7.29 14.02
CA PRO A 56 -8.64 -6.65 14.49
C PRO A 56 -7.52 -7.65 14.81
N ARG A 57 -7.86 -8.89 15.19
CA ARG A 57 -6.93 -10.00 15.45
C ARG A 57 -6.27 -10.54 14.19
N SER A 58 -6.83 -10.28 13.00
CA SER A 58 -6.23 -10.66 11.72
C SER A 58 -4.91 -9.93 11.47
N GLY A 59 -4.58 -8.90 12.26
CA GLY A 59 -3.38 -8.10 12.07
C GLY A 59 -3.37 -7.33 10.75
N THR A 60 -4.54 -7.19 10.12
CA THR A 60 -4.68 -6.50 8.84
C THR A 60 -4.28 -5.03 9.00
N PRO A 61 -3.18 -4.57 8.38
CA PRO A 61 -2.69 -3.21 8.60
C PRO A 61 -3.71 -2.19 8.08
N GLY A 62 -3.94 -1.10 8.84
CA GLY A 62 -4.71 0.03 8.35
C GLY A 62 -4.10 0.62 7.08
N LEU A 63 -4.94 1.20 6.23
CA LEU A 63 -4.52 1.93 5.04
C LEU A 63 -5.02 3.39 5.14
N PRO A 64 -4.41 4.34 4.42
CA PRO A 64 -4.93 5.70 4.36
C PRO A 64 -6.41 5.73 4.01
N ASP A 65 -7.15 6.64 4.62
CA ASP A 65 -8.52 6.93 4.20
C ASP A 65 -8.49 7.58 2.81
N LEU A 66 -9.34 7.07 1.91
CA LEU A 66 -9.50 7.58 0.55
C LEU A 66 -10.98 7.89 0.25
N SER A 67 -11.79 8.04 1.30
CA SER A 67 -13.20 8.40 1.18
C SER A 67 -13.36 9.78 0.56
N PRO A 68 -14.41 10.04 -0.24
CA PRO A 68 -14.65 11.36 -0.82
C PRO A 68 -14.69 12.44 0.25
N GLY A 69 -13.88 13.49 0.09
CA GLY A 69 -13.79 14.60 1.04
C GLY A 69 -12.74 14.43 2.15
N ALA A 70 -12.13 13.25 2.30
CA ALA A 70 -10.97 13.08 3.15
C ALA A 70 -9.71 13.69 2.49
N GLU A 71 -8.77 14.17 3.31
CA GLU A 71 -7.47 14.59 2.79
C GLU A 71 -6.72 13.38 2.21
N LEU A 72 -6.24 13.51 0.97
CA LEU A 72 -5.52 12.43 0.32
C LEU A 72 -4.11 12.28 0.89
N PRO A 73 -3.60 11.04 1.03
CA PRO A 73 -2.24 10.82 1.48
C PRO A 73 -1.26 11.43 0.48
N VAL A 74 -0.14 11.94 0.98
CA VAL A 74 0.88 12.59 0.17
C VAL A 74 2.12 11.71 0.08
N CYS A 75 2.56 11.42 -1.15
CA CYS A 75 3.80 10.70 -1.37
C CYS A 75 4.97 11.64 -1.04
N LEU A 76 5.84 11.22 -0.13
CA LEU A 76 7.04 11.95 0.26
C LEU A 76 8.26 11.45 -0.50
N ARG A 77 8.31 10.15 -0.78
CA ARG A 77 9.43 9.50 -1.46
C ARG A 77 8.98 8.27 -2.21
N THR A 78 9.59 8.02 -3.37
CA THR A 78 9.54 6.73 -4.05
C THR A 78 10.95 6.23 -4.27
N VAL A 79 11.19 4.99 -3.89
CA VAL A 79 12.46 4.28 -4.04
C VAL A 79 12.22 3.07 -4.93
N VAL A 80 13.06 2.90 -5.95
CA VAL A 80 13.04 1.77 -6.88
C VAL A 80 14.43 1.14 -6.88
N ARG A 81 14.52 -0.12 -6.50
CA ARG A 81 15.77 -0.89 -6.37
C ARG A 81 16.81 -0.16 -5.50
N GLY A 82 16.34 0.44 -4.41
CA GLY A 82 17.18 1.23 -3.49
C GLY A 82 17.57 2.61 -4.00
N GLN A 83 17.17 3.00 -5.21
CA GLN A 83 17.41 4.34 -5.76
C GLN A 83 16.19 5.21 -5.55
N THR A 84 16.38 6.40 -4.99
CA THR A 84 15.28 7.36 -4.85
C THR A 84 14.97 7.96 -6.22
N VAL A 85 13.75 7.73 -6.72
CA VAL A 85 13.29 8.22 -8.03
C VAL A 85 12.32 9.39 -7.91
N PHE A 86 11.76 9.59 -6.72
CA PHE A 86 10.91 10.73 -6.40
C PHE A 86 11.19 11.17 -4.96
N VAL A 87 11.31 12.48 -4.77
CA VAL A 87 11.25 13.16 -3.48
C VAL A 87 10.27 14.30 -3.64
N ARG A 88 9.38 14.47 -2.66
CA ARG A 88 8.48 15.61 -2.65
C ARG A 88 9.30 16.91 -2.56
N PRO A 89 9.04 17.89 -3.43
CA PRO A 89 9.70 19.19 -3.32
C PRO A 89 9.38 19.85 -1.96
N ASN A 90 10.39 20.44 -1.33
CA ASN A 90 10.28 21.19 -0.07
C ASN A 90 9.91 20.37 1.17
N GLU A 91 10.23 19.08 1.18
CA GLU A 91 10.32 18.22 2.38
C GLU A 91 11.74 17.73 2.64
#